data_AF-A0A1D1XDW6-F1
#
_entry.id   AF-A0A1D1XDW6-F1
#
_cell.length_a   1.000
_cell.length_b   1.000
_cell.length_c   1.000
_cell.angle_alpha   90.00
_cell.angle_beta   90.00
_cell.angle_gamma   90.00
#
_symmetry.space_group_name_H-M   'P 1'
#
loop_
_entity.id
_entity.type
_entity.pdbx_description
1 polymer ?
#
loop_
_entity_poly.entity_id
_entity_poly.type
_entity_poly.pdbx_seq_one_letter_code
_entity_poly.pdbx_strand_id
1 'polypeptide(L)'
;LFPLQRLLQCQLKNAVNAALSGAALAFHLLISWLCVSKLRLGLAGTALTLNVSWWVMVFSIFGYVAGGGCPLSWPGFSLEAFSGIWDFLKLSAASGVMLCLENWYYRVLIVLTGNLDDAEVAVDALSICMSINSWQLMIPLAFFAGTGVRVANELGAGQGKAAKFATQVAVATSAAIGLCFWGLIMAFHNTFALIFTSSPAVLVAVNKLSVLLAFTILLNSVQPILSGVAVGSGWQGLVAYVNIGTYYLIGVPLGVFLGWIFNLGVLGIWAGMIGGTAVQTLILTFITIRCDWEKEAREASMRMEIWGGSQDA
;
A
#
# COMPACT_ATOMS: atom_id res chain seq x y z
N LEU A 1 4.58 1.23 16.10
CA LEU A 1 3.58 0.27 15.58
C LEU A 1 4.17 -0.65 14.51
N PHE A 2 4.68 -0.11 13.40
CA PHE A 2 5.15 -0.90 12.25
C PHE A 2 6.16 -2.01 12.56
N PRO A 3 7.24 -1.81 13.35
CA PRO A 3 8.18 -2.89 13.65
C PRO A 3 7.53 -4.09 14.36
N LEU A 4 6.65 -3.82 15.33
CA LEU A 4 5.91 -4.85 16.06
C LEU A 4 4.93 -5.60 15.15
N GLN A 5 4.22 -4.89 14.27
CA GLN A 5 3.35 -5.54 13.28
C GLN A 5 4.15 -6.42 12.32
N ARG A 6 5.30 -5.93 11.83
CA ARG A 6 6.19 -6.70 10.96
C ARG A 6 6.74 -7.94 11.66
N LEU A 7 7.11 -7.84 12.94
CA LEU A 7 7.54 -8.98 13.75
C LEU A 7 6.49 -10.10 13.78
N LEU A 8 5.22 -9.76 14.00
CA LEU A 8 4.12 -10.74 13.97
C LEU A 8 3.86 -11.28 12.56
N GLN A 9 3.90 -10.41 11.55
CA GLN A 9 3.64 -10.77 10.16
C GLN A 9 4.67 -11.78 9.64
N CYS A 10 5.97 -11.54 9.87
CA CYS A 10 7.05 -12.44 9.43
C CYS A 10 6.92 -13.86 10.03
N GLN A 11 6.29 -13.96 11.21
CA GLN A 11 6.03 -15.21 11.94
C GLN A 11 4.64 -15.80 11.69
N LEU A 12 3.89 -15.29 10.71
CA LEU A 12 2.52 -15.74 10.39
C LEU A 12 1.49 -15.53 11.51
N LYS A 13 1.79 -14.73 12.54
CA LYS A 13 0.87 -14.41 13.64
C LYS A 13 -0.13 -13.31 13.25
N ASN A 14 -0.62 -13.34 12.01
CA ASN A 14 -1.52 -12.33 11.45
C ASN A 14 -2.88 -12.29 12.14
N ALA A 15 -3.37 -13.42 12.64
CA ALA A 15 -4.63 -13.48 13.39
C ALA A 15 -4.60 -12.61 14.66
N VAL A 16 -3.45 -12.56 15.35
CA VAL A 16 -3.26 -11.71 16.53
C VAL A 16 -3.33 -10.24 16.12
N ASN A 17 -2.63 -9.86 15.04
CA ASN A 17 -2.66 -8.49 14.55
C ASN A 17 -4.09 -8.08 14.12
N ALA A 18 -4.85 -8.98 13.48
CA ALA A 18 -6.23 -8.74 13.09
C ALA A 18 -7.17 -8.56 14.31
N ALA A 19 -7.07 -9.45 15.31
CA ALA A 19 -7.86 -9.36 16.53
C ALA A 19 -7.59 -8.06 17.31
N LEU A 20 -6.31 -7.71 17.49
CA LEU A 20 -5.92 -6.47 18.17
C LEU A 20 -6.34 -5.23 17.38
N SER A 21 -6.22 -5.25 16.05
CA SER A 21 -6.69 -4.15 15.19
C SER A 21 -8.21 -3.97 15.27
N GLY A 22 -8.97 -5.07 15.32
CA GLY A 22 -10.42 -5.03 15.52
C GLY A 22 -10.82 -4.47 16.88
N ALA A 23 -10.14 -4.89 17.95
CA ALA A 23 -10.35 -4.35 19.29
C ALA A 23 -10.02 -2.85 19.37
N ALA A 24 -8.92 -2.42 18.76
CA ALA A 24 -8.56 -1.01 18.71
C ALA A 24 -9.50 -0.16 17.85
N LEU A 25 -10.08 -0.73 16.79
CA LEU A 25 -11.13 -0.06 16.02
C LEU A 25 -12.38 0.14 16.86
N ALA A 26 -12.83 -0.88 17.58
CA ALA A 26 -13.98 -0.76 18.50
C ALA A 26 -13.72 0.29 19.59
N PHE A 27 -12.51 0.28 20.17
CA PHE A 27 -12.07 1.31 21.10
C PHE A 27 -12.09 2.70 20.45
N HIS A 28 -11.54 2.85 19.25
CA HIS A 28 -11.49 4.10 18.51
C HIS A 28 -12.88 4.70 18.28
N LEU A 29 -13.87 3.86 17.91
CA LEU A 29 -15.26 4.28 17.73
C LEU A 29 -15.85 4.81 19.04
N LEU A 30 -15.64 4.10 20.15
CA LEU A 30 -16.12 4.50 21.48
C LEU A 30 -15.51 5.84 21.92
N ILE A 31 -14.18 5.97 21.84
CA ILE A 31 -13.49 7.18 22.28
C ILE A 31 -13.80 8.36 21.37
N SER A 32 -13.98 8.14 20.06
CA SER A 32 -14.39 9.19 19.12
C SER A 32 -15.79 9.70 19.42
N TRP A 33 -16.75 8.81 19.65
CA TRP A 33 -18.09 9.20 20.07
C TRP A 33 -18.06 10.00 21.39
N LEU A 34 -17.27 9.57 22.36
CA LEU A 34 -17.16 10.26 23.64
C LEU A 34 -16.54 11.66 23.47
N CYS A 35 -15.37 11.75 22.83
CA CYS A 35 -14.63 13.01 22.65
C CYS A 35 -15.39 14.02 21.78
N VAL A 36 -16.02 13.55 20.69
CA VAL A 36 -16.69 14.41 19.71
C VAL A 36 -18.11 14.73 20.16
N SER A 37 -18.93 13.73 20.47
CA SER A 37 -20.36 13.94 20.69
C SER A 37 -20.70 14.35 22.12
N LYS A 38 -19.97 13.82 23.13
CA LYS A 38 -20.28 14.07 24.55
C LYS A 38 -19.44 15.19 25.14
N LEU A 39 -18.12 15.07 25.02
CA LEU A 39 -17.18 16.03 25.60
C LEU A 39 -16.97 17.27 24.71
N ARG A 40 -17.33 17.18 23.42
CA ARG A 40 -17.26 18.27 22.44
C ARG A 40 -15.91 18.98 22.44
N LEU A 41 -14.82 18.21 22.46
CA LEU A 41 -13.44 18.70 22.60
C LEU A 41 -12.91 19.48 21.38
N GLY A 42 -13.77 19.81 20.42
CA GLY A 42 -13.42 20.50 19.19
C GLY A 42 -12.49 19.70 18.28
N LEU A 43 -11.97 20.37 17.24
CA LEU A 43 -11.12 19.75 16.22
C LEU A 43 -9.84 19.15 16.81
N ALA A 44 -9.19 19.85 17.74
CA ALA A 44 -7.96 19.39 18.37
C ALA A 44 -8.17 18.11 19.19
N GLY A 45 -9.28 18.02 19.95
CA GLY A 45 -9.62 16.81 20.70
C GLY A 45 -9.96 15.61 19.80
N THR A 46 -10.63 15.85 18.68
CA THR A 46 -10.88 14.81 17.66
C THR A 46 -9.56 14.29 17.09
N ALA A 47 -8.63 15.17 16.74
CA ALA A 47 -7.32 14.78 16.23
C ALA A 47 -6.49 13.99 17.26
N LEU A 48 -6.55 14.36 18.54
CA LEU A 48 -5.86 13.65 19.61
C LEU A 48 -6.43 12.23 19.82
N THR A 49 -7.73 12.05 19.62
CA THR A 49 -8.42 10.75 19.79
C THR A 49 -7.84 9.66 18.87
N LEU A 50 -7.47 10.03 17.64
CA LEU A 50 -6.78 9.14 16.73
C LEU A 50 -5.43 8.69 17.32
N ASN A 51 -4.60 9.64 17.77
CA ASN A 51 -3.29 9.35 18.36
C ASN A 51 -3.37 8.38 19.55
N VAL A 52 -4.36 8.56 20.43
CA VAL A 52 -4.61 7.64 21.55
C VAL A 52 -4.88 6.22 21.05
N SER A 53 -5.67 6.08 19.99
CA SER A 53 -6.02 4.77 19.42
C SER A 53 -4.79 4.07 18.80
N TRP A 54 -3.88 4.82 18.18
CA TRP A 54 -2.59 4.29 17.70
C TRP A 54 -1.72 3.79 18.85
N TRP A 55 -1.67 4.49 19.97
CA TRP A 55 -0.90 4.06 21.14
C TRP A 55 -1.49 2.82 21.80
N VAL A 56 -2.82 2.71 21.88
CA VAL A 56 -3.48 1.48 22.34
C VAL A 56 -3.06 0.29 21.47
N MET A 57 -2.99 0.47 20.15
CA MET A 57 -2.46 -0.57 19.25
C MET A 57 -1.00 -0.93 19.55
N VAL A 58 -0.14 0.06 19.77
CA VAL A 58 1.28 -0.18 20.09
C VAL A 58 1.41 -0.99 21.38
N PHE A 59 0.76 -0.56 22.46
CA PHE A 59 0.83 -1.25 23.75
C PHE A 59 0.19 -2.63 23.71
N SER A 60 -0.89 -2.82 22.95
CA SER A 60 -1.54 -4.12 22.82
C SER A 60 -0.64 -5.15 22.12
N ILE A 61 -0.02 -4.78 21.00
CA ILE A 61 0.89 -5.69 20.28
C ILE A 61 2.15 -5.91 21.09
N PHE A 62 2.70 -4.86 21.72
CA PHE A 62 3.88 -5.00 22.58
C PHE A 62 3.59 -5.91 23.77
N GLY A 63 2.44 -5.77 24.43
CA GLY A 63 2.01 -6.62 25.53
C GLY A 63 1.90 -8.09 25.12
N TYR A 64 1.39 -8.38 23.92
CA TYR A 64 1.40 -9.75 23.37
C TYR A 64 2.83 -10.29 23.18
N VAL A 65 3.72 -9.50 22.58
CA VAL A 65 5.11 -9.90 22.31
C VAL A 65 5.89 -10.13 23.62
N ALA A 66 5.87 -9.14 24.52
CA ALA A 66 6.58 -9.18 25.80
C ALA A 66 5.95 -10.18 26.79
N GLY A 67 4.65 -10.45 26.68
CA GLY A 67 3.93 -11.44 27.48
C GLY A 67 4.10 -12.89 27.03
N GLY A 68 5.09 -13.20 26.19
CA GLY A 68 5.41 -14.56 25.76
C GLY A 68 4.73 -15.01 24.47
N GLY A 69 4.10 -14.10 23.72
CA GLY A 69 3.49 -14.42 22.42
C GLY A 69 4.51 -14.76 21.32
N CYS A 70 5.77 -14.34 21.47
CA CYS A 70 6.86 -14.59 20.51
C CYS A 70 8.18 -14.98 21.21
N PRO A 71 8.22 -16.10 21.96
CA PRO A 71 9.33 -16.42 22.86
C PRO A 71 10.65 -16.73 22.13
N LEU A 72 10.58 -17.25 20.90
CA LEU A 72 11.77 -17.57 20.10
C LEU A 72 12.40 -16.35 19.40
N SER A 73 11.61 -15.30 19.17
CA SER A 73 12.06 -14.12 18.42
C SER A 73 12.19 -12.86 19.26
N TRP A 74 11.72 -12.88 20.51
CA TRP A 74 11.79 -11.77 21.46
C TRP A 74 12.54 -12.22 22.73
N PRO A 75 13.87 -12.11 22.75
CA PRO A 75 14.68 -12.46 23.93
C PRO A 75 14.62 -11.40 25.03
N GLY A 76 13.89 -10.30 24.81
CA GLY A 76 13.88 -9.12 25.69
C GLY A 76 14.70 -7.98 25.12
N PHE A 77 14.95 -6.97 25.95
CA PHE A 77 15.78 -5.82 25.57
C PHE A 77 17.25 -6.19 25.63
N SER A 78 17.98 -5.87 24.56
CA SER A 78 19.43 -6.11 24.49
C SER A 78 20.11 -5.02 23.64
N LEU A 79 21.40 -4.78 23.87
CA LEU A 79 22.16 -3.77 23.12
C LEU A 79 22.50 -4.24 21.70
N GLU A 80 22.44 -5.54 21.44
CA GLU A 80 22.55 -6.15 20.11
C GLU A 80 21.48 -5.61 19.16
N ALA A 81 20.35 -5.09 19.65
CA ALA A 81 19.36 -4.38 18.83
C ALA A 81 19.90 -3.14 18.11
N PHE A 82 21.03 -2.58 18.57
CA PHE A 82 21.73 -1.47 17.93
C PHE A 82 22.79 -1.92 16.91
N SER A 83 22.99 -3.23 16.73
CA SER A 83 23.82 -3.77 15.65
C SER A 83 23.08 -3.68 14.31
N GLY A 84 23.80 -3.42 13.22
CA GLY A 84 23.21 -3.41 11.86
C GLY A 84 22.21 -2.27 11.58
N ILE A 85 22.11 -1.24 12.43
CA ILE A 85 21.19 -0.10 12.24
C ILE A 85 21.36 0.54 10.87
N TRP A 86 22.60 0.68 10.39
CA TRP A 86 22.84 1.32 9.10
C TRP A 86 22.23 0.55 7.94
N ASP A 87 22.37 -0.77 7.92
CA ASP A 87 21.77 -1.62 6.89
C ASP A 87 20.24 -1.59 6.99
N PHE A 88 19.70 -1.65 8.21
CA PHE A 88 18.27 -1.47 8.47
C PHE A 88 17.75 -0.12 7.97
N LEU A 89 18.45 0.98 8.27
CA LEU A 89 18.09 2.33 7.85
C LEU A 89 18.14 2.47 6.34
N LYS A 90 19.18 1.97 5.68
CA LYS A 90 19.33 2.01 4.22
C LYS A 90 18.19 1.25 3.53
N LEU A 91 17.87 0.05 4.01
CA LEU A 91 16.77 -0.77 3.48
C LEU A 91 15.40 -0.10 3.71
N SER A 92 15.18 0.38 4.93
CA SER A 92 13.93 1.05 5.33
C SER A 92 13.72 2.36 4.60
N ALA A 93 14.78 3.15 4.39
CA ALA A 93 14.72 4.40 3.63
C ALA A 93 14.34 4.14 2.17
N ALA A 94 14.92 3.11 1.54
CA ALA A 94 14.57 2.74 0.17
C ALA A 94 13.10 2.30 0.05
N SER A 95 12.60 1.49 1.00
CA SER A 95 11.17 1.12 1.05
C SER A 95 10.27 2.32 1.34
N GLY A 96 10.70 3.22 2.22
CA GLY A 96 9.97 4.44 2.58
C GLY A 96 9.84 5.38 1.38
N VAL A 97 10.94 5.64 0.66
CA VAL A 97 10.94 6.45 -0.56
C VAL A 97 10.04 5.82 -1.63
N MET A 98 10.14 4.51 -1.86
CA MET A 98 9.29 3.80 -2.81
C MET A 98 7.79 4.04 -2.56
N LEU A 99 7.34 3.85 -1.30
CA LEU A 99 5.93 4.06 -0.92
C LEU A 99 5.54 5.54 -0.90
N CYS A 100 6.43 6.43 -0.49
CA CYS A 100 6.19 7.88 -0.53
C CYS A 100 5.98 8.38 -1.96
N LEU A 101 6.78 7.90 -2.92
CA LEU A 101 6.61 8.23 -4.33
C LEU A 101 5.23 7.79 -4.85
N GLU A 102 4.78 6.57 -4.50
CA GLU A 102 3.44 6.09 -4.85
C GLU A 102 2.33 6.96 -4.24
N ASN A 103 2.44 7.31 -2.95
CA ASN A 103 1.43 8.11 -2.28
C ASN A 103 1.42 9.58 -2.74
N TRP A 104 2.58 10.20 -2.92
CA TRP A 104 2.69 11.56 -3.41
C TRP A 104 2.21 11.70 -4.84
N TYR A 105 2.35 10.65 -5.65
CA TYR A 105 1.80 10.63 -7.00
C TYR A 105 0.29 10.95 -7.00
N TYR A 106 -0.49 10.32 -6.14
CA TYR A 106 -1.92 10.62 -6.01
C TYR A 106 -2.21 12.01 -5.43
N ARG A 107 -1.31 12.56 -4.59
CA ARG A 107 -1.44 13.96 -4.13
C ARG A 107 -1.21 14.96 -5.26
N VAL A 108 -0.26 14.67 -6.16
CA VAL A 108 -0.06 15.47 -7.38
C VAL A 108 -1.32 15.49 -8.23
N LEU A 109 -2.00 14.35 -8.42
CA LEU A 109 -3.26 14.28 -9.17
C LEU A 109 -4.31 15.26 -8.61
N ILE A 110 -4.50 15.27 -7.29
CA ILE A 110 -5.46 16.15 -6.61
C ILE A 110 -5.06 17.62 -6.78
N VAL A 111 -3.78 17.95 -6.57
CA VAL A 111 -3.28 19.33 -6.71
C VAL A 111 -3.40 19.83 -8.14
N LEU A 112 -3.06 19.02 -9.14
CA LEU A 112 -3.22 19.38 -10.55
C LEU A 112 -4.69 19.61 -10.91
N THR A 113 -5.58 18.74 -10.44
CA THR A 113 -7.03 18.85 -10.66
C THR A 113 -7.62 20.11 -10.01
N GLY A 114 -7.12 20.51 -8.84
CA GLY A 114 -7.55 21.73 -8.14
C GLY A 114 -7.16 23.04 -8.83
N ASN A 115 -6.33 23.01 -9.88
CA ASN A 115 -5.93 24.18 -10.66
C ASN A 115 -6.69 24.30 -12.00
N LEU A 116 -7.78 23.56 -12.19
CA LEU A 116 -8.64 23.67 -13.37
C LEU A 116 -9.71 24.77 -13.19
N ASP A 117 -10.23 25.31 -14.29
CA ASP A 117 -11.23 26.40 -14.24
C ASP A 117 -12.54 25.99 -13.54
N ASP A 118 -12.98 24.73 -13.70
CA ASP A 118 -14.12 24.13 -13.00
C ASP A 118 -13.68 23.28 -11.77
N ALA A 119 -12.70 23.78 -11.00
CA ALA A 119 -12.04 23.01 -9.94
C ALA A 119 -12.99 22.38 -8.91
N GLU A 120 -14.08 23.04 -8.52
CA GLU A 120 -14.98 22.54 -7.46
C GLU A 120 -15.63 21.21 -7.86
N VAL A 121 -16.34 21.17 -8.99
CA VAL A 121 -17.02 19.94 -9.47
C VAL A 121 -16.00 18.85 -9.82
N ALA A 122 -14.88 19.25 -10.41
CA ALA A 122 -13.77 18.37 -10.77
C ALA A 122 -13.14 17.69 -9.55
N VAL A 123 -12.84 18.46 -8.51
CA VAL A 123 -12.23 17.99 -7.26
C VAL A 123 -13.20 17.15 -6.45
N ASP A 124 -14.49 17.52 -6.39
CA ASP A 124 -15.51 16.73 -5.70
C ASP A 124 -15.67 15.35 -6.35
N ALA A 125 -15.81 15.33 -7.69
CA ALA A 125 -15.93 14.08 -8.44
C ALA A 125 -14.68 13.20 -8.28
N LEU A 126 -13.49 13.79 -8.37
CA LEU A 126 -12.23 13.09 -8.15
C LEU A 126 -12.15 12.56 -6.72
N SER A 127 -12.53 13.34 -5.71
CA SER A 127 -12.49 12.95 -4.29
C SER A 127 -13.37 11.73 -4.01
N ILE A 128 -14.57 11.67 -4.61
CA ILE A 128 -15.45 10.50 -4.54
C ILE A 128 -14.75 9.27 -5.12
N CYS A 129 -14.20 9.40 -6.33
CA CYS A 129 -13.54 8.27 -6.99
C CYS A 129 -12.30 7.81 -6.22
N MET A 130 -11.50 8.74 -5.71
CA MET A 130 -10.31 8.44 -4.90
C MET A 130 -10.65 7.83 -3.55
N SER A 131 -11.81 8.15 -2.98
CA SER A 131 -12.31 7.49 -1.77
C SER A 131 -12.63 6.02 -2.03
N ILE A 132 -13.33 5.72 -3.12
CA ILE A 132 -13.62 4.34 -3.55
C ILE A 132 -12.31 3.58 -3.84
N ASN A 133 -11.38 4.20 -4.59
CA ASN A 133 -10.07 3.61 -4.85
C ASN A 133 -9.30 3.34 -3.53
N SER A 134 -9.36 4.25 -2.56
CA SER A 134 -8.69 4.07 -1.27
C SER A 134 -9.27 2.90 -0.47
N TRP A 135 -10.58 2.70 -0.50
CA TRP A 135 -11.22 1.54 0.14
C TRP A 135 -10.78 0.24 -0.52
N GLN A 136 -10.79 0.20 -1.85
CA GLN A 136 -10.36 -0.98 -2.60
C GLN A 136 -8.87 -1.28 -2.38
N LEU A 137 -8.02 -0.25 -2.37
CA LEU A 137 -6.56 -0.34 -2.23
C LEU A 137 -6.12 -1.03 -0.93
N MET A 138 -6.95 -1.04 0.12
CA MET A 138 -6.65 -1.79 1.35
C MET A 138 -6.48 -3.29 1.10
N ILE A 139 -7.18 -3.85 0.11
CA ILE A 139 -7.06 -5.27 -0.25
C ILE A 139 -5.69 -5.52 -0.91
N PRO A 140 -5.30 -4.85 -2.03
CA PRO A 140 -3.96 -4.99 -2.60
C PRO A 140 -2.83 -4.67 -1.62
N LEU A 141 -3.00 -3.71 -0.69
CA LEU A 141 -1.99 -3.43 0.34
C LEU A 141 -1.82 -4.59 1.33
N ALA A 142 -2.90 -5.32 1.65
CA ALA A 142 -2.80 -6.54 2.44
C ALA A 142 -2.03 -7.63 1.66
N PHE A 143 -2.28 -7.78 0.36
CA PHE A 143 -1.49 -8.68 -0.49
C PHE A 143 -0.04 -8.22 -0.65
N PHE A 144 0.25 -6.92 -0.76
CA PHE A 144 1.62 -6.37 -0.74
C PHE A 144 2.37 -6.85 0.50
N ALA A 145 1.76 -6.69 1.68
CA ALA A 145 2.37 -7.07 2.95
C ALA A 145 2.53 -8.59 3.07
N GLY A 146 1.50 -9.36 2.73
CA GLY A 146 1.49 -10.81 2.82
C GLY A 146 2.46 -11.47 1.83
N THR A 147 2.44 -11.04 0.57
CA THR A 147 3.33 -11.55 -0.47
C THR A 147 4.78 -11.24 -0.16
N GLY A 148 5.08 -10.01 0.28
CA GLY A 148 6.45 -9.65 0.68
C GLY A 148 6.98 -10.54 1.80
N VAL A 149 6.16 -10.85 2.81
CA VAL A 149 6.54 -11.80 3.87
C VAL A 149 6.73 -13.23 3.35
N ARG A 150 5.83 -13.72 2.50
CA ARG A 150 5.93 -15.07 1.93
C ARG A 150 7.20 -15.21 1.08
N VAL A 151 7.41 -14.29 0.14
CA VAL A 151 8.60 -14.28 -0.72
C VAL A 151 9.87 -14.19 0.12
N ALA A 152 9.93 -13.29 1.11
CA ALA A 152 11.11 -13.17 1.98
C ALA A 152 11.40 -14.47 2.74
N ASN A 153 10.37 -15.14 3.29
CA ASN A 153 10.55 -16.39 4.03
C ASN A 153 11.01 -17.54 3.12
N GLU A 154 10.41 -17.69 1.93
CA GLU A 154 10.80 -18.75 0.98
C GLU A 154 12.23 -18.52 0.45
N LEU A 155 12.60 -17.27 0.15
CA LEU A 155 13.95 -16.92 -0.27
C LEU A 155 14.97 -17.16 0.86
N GLY A 156 14.66 -16.75 2.09
CA GLY A 156 15.51 -16.99 3.26
C GLY A 156 15.73 -18.49 3.52
N ALA A 157 14.73 -19.32 3.23
CA ALA A 157 14.80 -20.78 3.31
C ALA A 157 15.52 -21.43 2.10
N GLY A 158 16.05 -20.65 1.16
CA GLY A 158 16.75 -21.16 -0.02
C GLY A 158 15.80 -21.74 -1.09
N GLN A 159 14.50 -21.44 -1.03
CA GLN A 159 13.48 -22.03 -1.92
C GLN A 159 13.01 -21.05 -3.00
N GLY A 160 13.83 -20.83 -4.03
CA GLY A 160 13.53 -19.92 -5.14
C GLY A 160 12.23 -20.27 -5.88
N LYS A 161 12.02 -21.55 -6.21
CA LYS A 161 10.77 -22.03 -6.82
C LYS A 161 9.53 -21.72 -5.98
N ALA A 162 9.60 -21.86 -4.66
CA ALA A 162 8.48 -21.57 -3.76
C ALA A 162 8.17 -20.07 -3.73
N ALA A 163 9.21 -19.21 -3.69
CA ALA A 163 9.05 -17.76 -3.79
C ALA A 163 8.38 -17.32 -5.10
N LYS A 164 8.79 -17.92 -6.23
CA LYS A 164 8.15 -17.71 -7.53
C LYS A 164 6.68 -18.13 -7.53
N PHE A 165 6.38 -19.31 -6.99
CA PHE A 165 5.01 -19.81 -6.91
C PHE A 165 4.12 -18.92 -6.05
N ALA A 166 4.60 -18.50 -4.87
CA ALA A 166 3.89 -17.56 -4.00
C ALA A 166 3.57 -16.23 -4.72
N THR A 167 4.53 -15.72 -5.50
CA THR A 167 4.32 -14.53 -6.33
C THR A 167 3.21 -14.73 -7.37
N GLN A 168 3.23 -15.85 -8.11
CA GLN A 168 2.22 -16.15 -9.13
C GLN A 168 0.82 -16.27 -8.53
N VAL A 169 0.68 -16.98 -7.42
CA VAL A 169 -0.60 -17.16 -6.73
C VAL A 169 -1.14 -15.82 -6.22
N ALA A 170 -0.29 -15.00 -5.59
CA ALA A 170 -0.70 -13.69 -5.08
C ALA A 170 -1.16 -12.75 -6.19
N VAL A 171 -0.40 -12.65 -7.29
CA VAL A 171 -0.74 -11.80 -8.44
C VAL A 171 -2.04 -12.29 -9.09
N ALA A 172 -2.19 -13.59 -9.34
CA ALA A 172 -3.39 -14.15 -9.96
C ALA A 172 -4.64 -13.93 -9.10
N THR A 173 -4.54 -14.17 -7.79
CA THR A 173 -5.65 -13.99 -6.84
C THR A 173 -6.06 -12.52 -6.76
N SER A 174 -5.10 -11.61 -6.63
CA SER A 174 -5.39 -10.19 -6.54
C SER A 174 -5.92 -9.62 -7.86
N ALA A 175 -5.41 -10.08 -9.00
CA ALA A 175 -5.94 -9.72 -10.32
C ALA A 175 -7.40 -10.18 -10.50
N ALA A 176 -7.75 -11.40 -10.06
CA ALA A 176 -9.12 -11.88 -10.08
C ALA A 176 -10.06 -11.00 -9.21
N ILE A 177 -9.63 -10.65 -7.99
CA ILE A 177 -10.38 -9.71 -7.13
C ILE A 177 -10.50 -8.34 -7.81
N GLY A 178 -9.44 -7.83 -8.42
CA GLY A 178 -9.41 -6.58 -9.16
C GLY A 178 -10.39 -6.57 -10.33
N LEU A 179 -10.47 -7.67 -11.09
CA LEU A 179 -11.45 -7.84 -12.18
C LEU A 179 -12.88 -7.83 -11.66
N CYS A 180 -13.15 -8.44 -10.50
CA CYS A 180 -14.46 -8.36 -9.85
C CYS A 180 -14.82 -6.90 -9.50
N PHE A 181 -13.93 -6.15 -8.85
CA PHE A 181 -14.19 -4.74 -8.51
C PHE A 181 -14.28 -3.85 -9.75
N TRP A 182 -13.45 -4.09 -10.77
CA TRP A 182 -13.56 -3.42 -12.06
C TRP A 182 -14.95 -3.63 -12.66
N GLY A 183 -15.44 -4.87 -12.68
CA GLY A 183 -16.78 -5.21 -13.17
C GLY A 183 -17.89 -4.54 -12.36
N LEU A 184 -17.76 -4.47 -11.03
CA LEU A 184 -18.71 -3.77 -10.16
C LEU A 184 -18.76 -2.27 -10.47
N ILE A 185 -17.61 -1.60 -10.58
CA ILE A 185 -17.58 -0.18 -10.91
C ILE A 185 -18.17 0.08 -12.29
N MET A 186 -17.86 -0.76 -13.27
CA MET A 186 -18.43 -0.66 -14.62
C MET A 186 -19.95 -0.91 -14.63
N ALA A 187 -20.45 -1.86 -13.84
CA ALA A 187 -21.89 -2.19 -13.78
C ALA A 187 -22.72 -1.10 -13.07
N PHE A 188 -22.17 -0.49 -12.02
CA PHE A 188 -22.86 0.50 -11.19
C PHE A 188 -22.39 1.94 -11.45
N HIS A 189 -21.75 2.18 -12.60
CA HIS A 189 -21.02 3.41 -12.90
C HIS A 189 -21.86 4.70 -12.80
N ASN A 190 -23.17 4.56 -13.03
CA ASN A 190 -24.17 5.62 -12.98
C ASN A 190 -24.80 5.83 -11.58
N THR A 191 -24.67 4.87 -10.67
CA THR A 191 -25.39 4.90 -9.38
C THR A 191 -24.49 4.97 -8.16
N PHE A 192 -23.25 4.47 -8.21
CA PHE A 192 -22.42 4.39 -7.00
C PHE A 192 -22.15 5.75 -6.36
N ALA A 193 -22.13 6.83 -7.14
CA ALA A 193 -21.85 8.19 -6.67
C ALA A 193 -22.97 8.74 -5.76
N LEU A 194 -24.18 8.17 -5.84
CA LEU A 194 -25.35 8.58 -5.04
C LEU A 194 -25.15 8.35 -3.54
N ILE A 195 -24.23 7.47 -3.13
CA ILE A 195 -23.90 7.27 -1.70
C ILE A 195 -23.12 8.45 -1.11
N PHE A 196 -22.52 9.29 -1.97
CA PHE A 196 -21.68 10.41 -1.55
C PHE A 196 -22.36 11.77 -1.76
N THR A 197 -23.12 11.94 -2.85
CA THR A 197 -23.67 13.25 -3.22
C THR A 197 -25.00 13.14 -3.95
N SER A 198 -25.81 14.20 -3.83
CA SER A 198 -27.04 14.39 -4.58
C SER A 198 -26.92 15.46 -5.66
N SER A 199 -25.74 16.08 -5.83
CA SER A 199 -25.51 17.13 -6.83
C SER A 199 -25.47 16.56 -8.26
N PRO A 200 -26.39 16.95 -9.15
CA PRO A 200 -26.42 16.42 -10.52
C PRO A 200 -25.12 16.67 -11.29
N ALA A 201 -24.49 17.84 -11.09
CA ALA A 201 -23.23 18.18 -11.74
C ALA A 201 -22.10 17.23 -11.35
N VAL A 202 -21.99 16.90 -10.06
CA VAL A 202 -20.97 15.96 -9.54
C VAL A 202 -21.26 14.54 -10.00
N LEU A 203 -22.53 14.11 -10.02
CA LEU A 203 -22.91 12.79 -10.52
C LEU A 203 -22.51 12.59 -11.98
N VAL A 204 -22.75 13.58 -12.84
CA VAL A 204 -22.32 13.54 -14.26
C VAL A 204 -20.80 13.50 -14.38
N ALA A 205 -20.07 14.26 -13.56
CA ALA A 205 -18.62 14.27 -13.56
C ALA A 205 -18.03 12.93 -13.08
N VAL A 206 -18.53 12.35 -11.99
CA VAL A 206 -18.10 11.02 -11.50
C VAL A 206 -18.39 9.95 -12.55
N ASN A 207 -19.55 10.01 -13.20
CA ASN A 207 -19.91 9.07 -14.26
C ASN A 207 -18.90 9.10 -15.42
N LYS A 208 -18.39 10.29 -15.81
CA LYS A 208 -17.33 10.42 -16.83
C LYS A 208 -15.98 9.84 -16.38
N LEU A 209 -15.68 9.89 -15.08
CA LEU A 209 -14.44 9.37 -14.50
C LEU A 209 -14.50 7.87 -14.16
N SER A 210 -15.70 7.28 -14.10
CA SER A 210 -15.94 5.90 -13.65
C SER A 210 -15.11 4.86 -14.40
N VAL A 211 -14.91 5.04 -15.71
CA VAL A 211 -14.08 4.15 -16.54
C VAL A 211 -12.60 4.23 -16.10
N LEU A 212 -12.08 5.45 -15.89
CA LEU A 212 -10.71 5.63 -15.39
C LEU A 212 -10.54 5.06 -13.99
N LEU A 213 -11.55 5.23 -13.12
CA LEU A 213 -11.57 4.64 -11.79
C LEU A 213 -11.50 3.10 -11.87
N ALA A 214 -12.31 2.49 -12.73
CA ALA A 214 -12.31 1.03 -12.90
C ALA A 214 -10.92 0.52 -13.33
N PHE A 215 -10.30 1.13 -14.34
CA PHE A 215 -8.96 0.74 -14.78
C PHE A 215 -7.88 1.03 -13.73
N THR A 216 -8.02 2.12 -12.96
CA THR A 216 -7.14 2.42 -11.83
C THR A 216 -7.19 1.31 -10.79
N ILE A 217 -8.40 0.86 -10.40
CA ILE A 217 -8.61 -0.26 -9.48
C ILE A 217 -7.97 -1.54 -10.01
N LEU A 218 -8.13 -1.83 -11.30
CA LEU A 218 -7.55 -3.03 -11.90
C LEU A 218 -6.01 -3.01 -11.86
N LEU A 219 -5.39 -1.89 -12.24
CA LEU A 219 -3.93 -1.73 -12.18
C LEU A 219 -3.41 -1.77 -10.74
N ASN A 220 -4.07 -1.07 -9.83
CA ASN A 220 -3.78 -1.08 -8.39
C ASN A 220 -4.04 -2.45 -7.75
N SER A 221 -4.69 -3.39 -8.43
CA SER A 221 -4.84 -4.75 -7.96
C SER A 221 -3.68 -5.66 -8.34
N VAL A 222 -2.72 -5.20 -9.14
CA VAL A 222 -1.51 -5.95 -9.54
C VAL A 222 -0.26 -5.25 -9.03
N GLN A 223 -0.16 -3.94 -9.23
CA GLN A 223 1.04 -3.15 -8.94
C GLN A 223 1.54 -3.29 -7.49
N PRO A 224 0.71 -3.16 -6.43
CA PRO A 224 1.17 -3.29 -5.06
C PRO A 224 1.73 -4.68 -4.77
N ILE A 225 1.23 -5.73 -5.42
CA ILE A 225 1.70 -7.10 -5.16
C ILE A 225 3.12 -7.25 -5.69
N LEU A 226 3.41 -6.70 -6.87
CA LEU A 226 4.76 -6.67 -7.44
C LEU A 226 5.72 -5.81 -6.60
N SER A 227 5.27 -4.67 -6.08
CA SER A 227 6.05 -3.89 -5.10
C SER A 227 6.28 -4.70 -3.81
N GLY A 228 5.32 -5.52 -3.38
CA GLY A 228 5.44 -6.40 -2.21
C GLY A 228 6.47 -7.50 -2.43
N VAL A 229 6.45 -8.12 -3.61
CA VAL A 229 7.47 -9.07 -4.07
C VAL A 229 8.85 -8.41 -4.04
N ALA A 230 8.98 -7.20 -4.60
CA ALA A 230 10.24 -6.47 -4.59
C ALA A 230 10.74 -6.19 -3.17
N VAL A 231 9.87 -5.82 -2.22
CA VAL A 231 10.27 -5.67 -0.81
C VAL A 231 10.69 -7.00 -0.20
N GLY A 232 9.99 -8.10 -0.51
CA GLY A 232 10.35 -9.43 -0.04
C GLY A 232 11.69 -9.93 -0.57
N SER A 233 12.02 -9.57 -1.82
CA SER A 233 13.29 -9.92 -2.48
C SER A 233 14.41 -8.91 -2.21
N GLY A 234 14.13 -7.75 -1.60
CA GLY A 234 15.12 -6.71 -1.32
C GLY A 234 15.39 -5.72 -2.46
N TRP A 235 14.52 -5.65 -3.48
CA TRP A 235 14.67 -4.80 -4.67
C TRP A 235 14.05 -3.39 -4.54
N GLN A 236 13.62 -2.97 -3.35
CA GLN A 236 12.92 -1.68 -3.15
C GLN A 236 13.66 -0.45 -3.71
N GLY A 237 15.00 -0.47 -3.74
CA GLY A 237 15.79 0.61 -4.37
C GLY A 237 15.59 0.69 -5.88
N LEU A 238 15.60 -0.46 -6.57
CA LEU A 238 15.32 -0.54 -8.01
C LEU A 238 13.90 -0.04 -8.31
N VAL A 239 12.92 -0.47 -7.51
CA VAL A 239 11.51 -0.04 -7.68
C VAL A 239 11.36 1.45 -7.44
N ALA A 240 12.07 2.04 -6.48
CA ALA A 240 12.07 3.49 -6.28
C ALA A 240 12.54 4.25 -7.54
N TYR A 241 13.60 3.80 -8.21
CA TYR A 241 14.04 4.39 -9.48
C TYR A 241 13.01 4.22 -10.61
N VAL A 242 12.38 3.04 -10.71
CA VAL A 242 11.30 2.80 -11.67
C VAL A 242 10.12 3.75 -11.40
N ASN A 243 9.73 3.93 -10.13
CA ASN A 243 8.65 4.85 -9.74
C ASN A 243 8.98 6.30 -10.13
N ILE A 244 10.22 6.76 -9.91
CA ILE A 244 10.65 8.10 -10.37
C ILE A 244 10.46 8.25 -11.88
N GLY A 245 11.00 7.32 -12.67
CA GLY A 245 10.92 7.39 -14.13
C GLY A 245 9.48 7.31 -14.65
N THR A 246 8.71 6.35 -14.18
CA THR A 246 7.37 6.09 -14.72
C THR A 246 6.32 7.06 -14.21
N TYR A 247 6.32 7.42 -12.93
CA TYR A 247 5.32 8.33 -12.39
C TYR A 247 5.65 9.78 -12.70
N TYR A 248 6.89 10.20 -12.46
CA TYR A 248 7.24 11.63 -12.47
C TYR A 248 7.84 12.10 -13.80
N LEU A 249 8.54 11.25 -14.54
CA LEU A 249 9.09 11.63 -15.85
C LEU A 249 8.15 11.29 -17.02
N ILE A 250 7.23 10.34 -16.84
CA ILE A 250 6.27 9.96 -17.88
C ILE A 250 4.85 10.38 -17.48
N GLY A 251 4.33 9.86 -16.36
CA GLY A 251 2.92 9.99 -16.02
C GLY A 251 2.47 11.41 -15.67
N VAL A 252 3.23 12.16 -14.85
CA VAL A 252 2.90 13.57 -14.54
C VAL A 252 2.96 14.44 -15.80
N PRO A 253 4.04 14.44 -16.61
CA PRO A 253 4.08 15.21 -17.84
C PRO A 253 2.98 14.85 -18.83
N LEU A 254 2.68 13.55 -19.00
CA LEU A 254 1.59 13.10 -19.85
C LEU A 254 0.23 13.59 -19.34
N GLY A 255 0.00 13.55 -18.02
CA GLY A 255 -1.20 14.07 -17.40
C GLY A 255 -1.36 15.57 -17.62
N VAL A 256 -0.29 16.36 -17.44
CA VAL A 256 -0.32 17.81 -17.71
C VAL A 256 -0.59 18.09 -19.18
N PHE A 257 0.07 17.35 -20.08
CA PHE A 257 -0.10 17.49 -21.52
C PHE A 257 -1.54 17.18 -21.97
N LEU A 258 -2.11 16.06 -21.52
CA LEU A 258 -3.49 15.69 -21.86
C LEU A 258 -4.52 16.62 -21.19
N GLY A 259 -4.26 17.04 -19.96
CA GLY A 259 -5.15 17.90 -19.18
C GLY A 259 -5.32 19.29 -19.78
N TRP A 260 -4.21 20.00 -20.03
CA TRP A 260 -4.22 21.41 -20.45
C TRP A 260 -4.04 21.60 -21.95
N ILE A 261 -3.14 20.86 -22.61
CA ILE A 261 -2.86 21.11 -24.04
C ILE A 261 -3.97 20.52 -24.91
N PHE A 262 -4.45 19.32 -24.57
CA PHE A 262 -5.61 18.71 -25.24
C PHE A 262 -6.95 19.11 -24.64
N ASN A 263 -6.96 19.96 -23.61
CA ASN A 263 -8.17 20.44 -22.91
C ASN A 263 -9.08 19.30 -22.44
N LEU A 264 -8.51 18.15 -22.03
CA LEU A 264 -9.28 17.02 -21.49
C LEU A 264 -9.54 17.15 -19.97
N GLY A 265 -9.03 18.20 -19.33
CA GLY A 265 -9.23 18.49 -17.91
C GLY A 265 -8.83 17.31 -17.01
N VAL A 266 -9.63 17.01 -15.98
CA VAL A 266 -9.38 15.91 -15.03
C VAL A 266 -9.22 14.56 -15.71
N LEU A 267 -10.01 14.32 -16.76
CA LEU A 267 -9.96 13.07 -17.51
C LEU A 267 -8.56 12.88 -18.13
N GLY A 268 -8.01 13.93 -18.73
CA GLY A 268 -6.66 13.92 -19.30
C GLY A 268 -5.57 13.73 -18.26
N ILE A 269 -5.64 14.49 -17.15
CA ILE A 269 -4.65 14.41 -16.07
C ILE A 269 -4.62 13.01 -15.50
N TRP A 270 -5.79 12.47 -15.14
CA TRP A 270 -5.87 11.15 -14.54
C TRP A 270 -5.50 10.05 -15.53
N ALA A 271 -5.93 10.12 -16.79
CA ALA A 271 -5.53 9.16 -17.82
C ALA A 271 -4.01 9.13 -18.04
N GLY A 272 -3.36 10.29 -18.13
CA GLY A 272 -1.90 10.36 -18.25
C GLY A 272 -1.18 9.76 -17.06
N MET A 273 -1.70 9.97 -15.85
CA MET A 273 -1.12 9.42 -14.64
C MET A 273 -1.34 7.90 -14.52
N ILE A 274 -2.52 7.40 -14.90
CA ILE A 274 -2.77 5.96 -15.04
C ILE A 274 -1.79 5.33 -16.04
N GLY A 275 -1.44 6.05 -17.11
CA GLY A 275 -0.40 5.63 -18.06
C GLY A 275 0.94 5.40 -17.38
N GLY A 276 1.36 6.29 -16.47
CA GLY A 276 2.55 6.09 -15.64
C GLY A 276 2.49 4.81 -14.80
N THR A 277 1.36 4.58 -14.13
CA THR A 277 1.09 3.34 -13.37
C THR A 277 1.12 2.08 -14.23
N ALA A 278 0.56 2.14 -15.45
CA ALA A 278 0.59 1.03 -16.38
C ALA A 278 2.02 0.68 -16.82
N VAL A 279 2.83 1.69 -17.19
CA VAL A 279 4.24 1.47 -17.57
C VAL A 279 5.04 0.90 -16.40
N GLN A 280 4.84 1.42 -15.18
CA GLN A 280 5.44 0.89 -13.96
C GLN A 280 5.12 -0.60 -13.78
N THR A 281 3.84 -0.93 -13.89
CA THR A 281 3.35 -2.30 -13.69
C THR A 281 3.95 -3.26 -14.70
N LEU A 282 4.08 -2.84 -15.96
CA LEU A 282 4.72 -3.62 -17.02
C LEU A 282 6.21 -3.85 -16.73
N ILE A 283 6.94 -2.83 -16.30
CA ILE A 283 8.36 -2.93 -15.95
C ILE A 283 8.55 -3.89 -14.77
N LEU A 284 7.78 -3.74 -13.69
CA LEU A 284 7.86 -4.64 -12.54
C LEU A 284 7.48 -6.07 -12.88
N THR A 285 6.46 -6.26 -13.73
CA THR A 285 6.06 -7.58 -14.22
C THR A 285 7.20 -8.23 -14.99
N PHE A 286 7.83 -7.47 -15.89
CA PHE A 286 8.99 -7.95 -16.67
C PHE A 286 10.17 -8.34 -15.77
N ILE A 287 10.54 -7.48 -14.82
CA ILE A 287 11.61 -7.75 -13.84
C ILE A 287 11.30 -9.04 -13.06
N THR A 288 10.07 -9.18 -12.58
CA THR A 288 9.62 -10.33 -11.79
C THR A 288 9.64 -11.64 -12.59
N ILE A 289 9.22 -11.60 -13.87
CA ILE A 289 9.24 -12.77 -14.76
C ILE A 289 10.67 -13.19 -15.12
N ARG A 290 11.57 -12.21 -15.34
CA ARG A 290 12.96 -12.44 -15.73
C ARG A 290 13.89 -12.73 -14.55
N CYS A 291 13.40 -12.59 -13.32
CA CYS A 291 14.16 -12.88 -12.12
C CYS A 291 14.64 -14.35 -12.08
N ASP A 292 15.92 -14.51 -11.78
CA ASP A 292 16.49 -15.80 -11.40
C ASP A 292 16.25 -16.04 -9.90
N TRP A 293 15.09 -16.65 -9.61
CA TRP A 293 14.65 -16.92 -8.25
C TRP A 293 15.59 -17.83 -7.45
N GLU A 294 16.34 -18.72 -8.11
CA GLU A 294 17.31 -19.60 -7.45
C GLU A 294 18.57 -18.82 -7.06
N LYS A 295 18.99 -17.86 -7.90
CA LYS A 295 20.05 -16.92 -7.52
C LYS A 295 19.65 -16.06 -6.33
N GLU A 296 18.45 -15.47 -6.36
CA GLU A 296 17.96 -14.63 -5.25
C GLU A 296 17.83 -15.42 -3.94
N ALA A 297 17.39 -16.68 -4.01
CA ALA A 297 17.32 -17.56 -2.85
C ALA A 297 18.71 -17.81 -2.25
N ARG A 298 19.71 -18.10 -3.08
CA ARG A 298 21.10 -18.24 -2.62
C ARG A 298 21.64 -16.98 -1.94
N GLU A 299 21.41 -15.81 -2.54
CA GLU A 299 21.82 -14.54 -1.95
C GLU A 299 21.11 -14.25 -0.62
N ALA A 300 19.83 -14.56 -0.51
CA ALA A 300 19.06 -14.41 0.72
C ALA A 300 19.55 -15.38 1.81
N SER A 301 19.78 -16.65 1.49
CA SER A 301 20.30 -17.63 2.45
C SER A 301 21.70 -17.26 2.97
N MET A 302 22.60 -16.79 2.10
CA MET A 302 23.91 -16.28 2.53
C MET A 302 23.79 -15.10 3.51
N ARG A 303 22.84 -14.18 3.29
CA ARG A 303 22.57 -13.09 4.25
C ARG A 303 22.06 -13.62 5.59
N MET A 304 21.29 -14.71 5.59
CA MET A 304 20.82 -15.35 6.82
C MET A 304 21.92 -16.08 7.58
N GLU A 305 22.91 -16.67 6.90
CA GLU A 305 24.06 -17.31 7.59
C GLU A 305 24.91 -16.28 8.35
N ILE A 306 25.10 -15.08 7.80
CA ILE A 306 25.87 -14.00 8.45
C ILE A 306 25.16 -13.53 9.73
N TRP A 307 23.82 -13.54 9.76
CA TRP A 307 23.01 -12.96 10.85
C TRP A 307 22.40 -14.01 11.79
N GLY A 308 22.31 -15.27 11.37
CA GLY A 308 21.72 -16.37 12.13
C GLY A 308 22.63 -16.92 13.22
N GLY A 309 23.92 -16.54 13.21
CA GLY A 309 24.94 -17.14 14.06
C GLY A 309 25.25 -18.57 13.60
N SER A 310 26.52 -18.97 13.66
CA SER A 310 26.91 -20.36 13.50
C SER A 310 26.10 -21.24 14.47
N GLN A 311 25.41 -22.25 13.95
CA GLN A 311 24.70 -23.28 14.73
C GLN A 311 25.65 -24.23 15.50
N ASP A 312 26.85 -23.76 15.87
CA ASP A 312 27.84 -24.51 16.63
C ASP A 312 27.97 -23.90 18.03
N ALA A 313 27.11 -24.35 18.95
CA ALA A 313 27.31 -24.36 20.40
C ALA A 313 26.46 -25.45 21.05
#